data_AF-A0A842X106-F1
#
_entry.id   AF-A0A842X106-F1
#
_cell.length_a   1.000
_cell.length_b   1.000
_cell.length_c   1.000
_cell.angle_alpha   90.00
_cell.angle_beta   90.00
_cell.angle_gamma   90.00
#
_symmetry.space_group_name_H-M   'P 1'
#
loop_
_entity.id
_entity.type
_entity.pdbx_description
1 polymer ?
#
loop_
_entity_poly.entity_id
_entity_poly.type
_entity_poly.pdbx_seq_one_letter_code
_entity_poly.pdbx_strand_id
1 'polypeptide(L)'
;MKDKKILIAFVAFVLLATVPFVAAQQNGPDYGHSNGVASVTTDNIGLKVTATNQVPHFHFWDANDSTPGADYHVMFSKFFEANDTDDDGTYTPGTDQRVYDPLTLPSLGWEFSGFETEGNPTEKIHFNFTSTETFTPQGPPTLADTGPPTSMDITIKILVHIDLANDNEMKFDIMLDGWDWTYDDSILVFQFTISESQHGEENGTAEPTNFQGQNGNFTFGNAYMETAQTATAGNETAPQTIQVRASHGSSEAGETGESVYIAFENFGNESLYYDPTLGIESDGFTGIIDYNTLLIIAGGATVIVLIAIVLKMRK
;
A
#
# COMPACT_ATOMS: atom_id res chain seq x y z
N MET A 1 -42.97 -20.28 -61.92
CA MET A 1 -43.69 -19.11 -61.37
C MET A 1 -43.10 -18.88 -59.99
N LYS A 2 -42.14 -17.97 -59.82
CA LYS A 2 -42.18 -16.50 -59.84
C LYS A 2 -41.87 -16.05 -58.40
N ASP A 3 -40.86 -15.21 -58.32
CA ASP A 3 -40.21 -14.65 -57.15
C ASP A 3 -41.16 -14.00 -56.13
N LYS A 4 -40.71 -13.96 -54.87
CA LYS A 4 -40.64 -12.72 -54.08
C LYS A 4 -39.54 -12.84 -53.00
N LYS A 5 -38.61 -11.89 -53.06
CA LYS A 5 -37.59 -11.57 -52.05
C LYS A 5 -38.23 -10.86 -50.84
N ILE A 6 -37.43 -10.75 -49.76
CA ILE A 6 -37.32 -9.68 -48.74
C ILE A 6 -37.68 -10.09 -47.29
N LEU A 7 -36.61 -10.28 -46.50
CA LEU A 7 -36.23 -9.61 -45.23
C LEU A 7 -37.16 -9.62 -43.99
N ILE A 8 -36.52 -9.60 -42.80
CA ILE A 8 -36.98 -9.33 -41.40
C ILE A 8 -36.90 -10.61 -40.55
N ALA A 9 -36.28 -10.70 -39.37
CA ALA A 9 -35.36 -9.87 -38.59
C ALA A 9 -34.85 -10.73 -37.40
N PHE A 10 -33.73 -10.33 -36.83
CA PHE A 10 -33.26 -10.58 -35.45
C PHE A 10 -34.35 -10.96 -34.44
N VAL A 11 -34.23 -12.12 -33.78
CA VAL A 11 -34.46 -12.24 -32.32
C VAL A 11 -33.49 -13.29 -31.79
N ALA A 12 -32.40 -12.79 -31.22
CA ALA A 12 -31.50 -13.53 -30.35
C ALA A 12 -32.20 -13.83 -29.02
N PHE A 13 -32.07 -15.07 -28.56
CA PHE A 13 -31.51 -15.38 -27.25
C PHE A 13 -31.97 -14.49 -26.07
N VAL A 14 -33.26 -14.56 -25.71
CA VAL A 14 -33.74 -14.21 -24.37
C VAL A 14 -34.73 -15.27 -23.91
N LEU A 15 -34.19 -16.33 -23.31
CA LEU A 15 -34.92 -17.15 -22.35
C LEU A 15 -34.06 -17.19 -21.09
N LEU A 16 -34.21 -16.10 -20.33
CA LEU A 16 -33.77 -15.95 -18.95
C LEU A 16 -34.32 -17.12 -18.14
N ALA A 17 -33.46 -18.08 -17.82
CA ALA A 17 -33.69 -18.96 -16.70
C ALA A 17 -33.50 -18.13 -15.43
N THR A 18 -34.62 -17.63 -14.89
CA THR A 18 -34.67 -17.06 -13.54
C THR A 18 -34.47 -18.18 -12.53
N VAL A 19 -33.21 -18.40 -12.13
CA VAL A 19 -32.92 -19.16 -10.91
C VAL A 19 -33.08 -18.19 -9.74
N PRO A 20 -33.95 -18.46 -8.75
CA PRO A 20 -34.01 -17.63 -7.56
C PRO A 20 -32.67 -17.76 -6.81
N PHE A 21 -31.98 -16.64 -6.62
CA PHE A 21 -30.85 -16.55 -5.71
C PHE A 21 -31.37 -16.82 -4.30
N VAL A 22 -31.06 -18.00 -3.77
CA VAL A 22 -31.11 -18.22 -2.32
C VAL A 22 -29.88 -17.53 -1.79
N ALA A 23 -30.06 -16.40 -1.10
CA ALA A 23 -29.00 -15.81 -0.29
C ALA A 23 -28.69 -16.79 0.85
N ALA A 24 -27.69 -17.64 0.65
CA ALA A 24 -26.98 -18.20 1.79
C ALA A 24 -26.25 -17.01 2.42
N GLN A 25 -26.57 -16.71 3.67
CA GLN A 25 -25.75 -15.84 4.50
C GLN A 25 -24.37 -16.54 4.60
N GLN A 26 -23.44 -16.15 3.71
CA GLN A 26 -22.07 -16.63 3.76
C GLN A 26 -21.40 -15.88 4.91
N ASN A 27 -21.03 -16.62 5.96
CA ASN A 27 -20.02 -16.13 6.88
C ASN A 27 -18.68 -16.23 6.14
N GLY A 28 -18.23 -15.13 5.55
CA GLY A 28 -16.99 -15.04 4.79
C GLY A 28 -16.92 -13.75 3.97
N PRO A 29 -15.73 -13.38 3.45
CA PRO A 29 -15.55 -12.13 2.74
C PRO A 29 -16.44 -12.03 1.49
N ASP A 30 -17.02 -10.85 1.25
CA ASP A 30 -17.77 -10.56 0.02
C ASP A 30 -16.85 -9.96 -1.03
N TYR A 31 -16.90 -10.48 -2.27
CA TYR A 31 -16.02 -10.09 -3.36
C TYR A 31 -16.81 -9.40 -4.48
N GLY A 32 -16.39 -8.18 -4.83
CA GLY A 32 -16.94 -7.42 -5.95
C GLY A 32 -15.93 -7.28 -7.08
N HIS A 33 -16.36 -7.46 -8.33
CA HIS A 33 -15.60 -7.05 -9.50
C HIS A 33 -16.51 -6.42 -10.55
N SER A 34 -16.33 -5.12 -10.80
CA SER A 34 -17.13 -4.37 -11.78
C SER A 34 -16.36 -3.16 -12.31
N ASN A 35 -16.40 -2.93 -13.62
CA ASN A 35 -15.83 -1.73 -14.27
C ASN A 35 -14.38 -1.41 -13.89
N GLY A 36 -13.52 -2.42 -13.71
CA GLY A 36 -12.13 -2.21 -13.31
C GLY A 36 -11.93 -1.93 -11.82
N VAL A 37 -12.98 -2.06 -11.01
CA VAL A 37 -12.91 -2.01 -9.56
C VAL A 37 -12.95 -3.45 -9.02
N ALA A 38 -12.00 -3.78 -8.17
CA ALA A 38 -12.00 -5.00 -7.35
C ALA A 38 -12.22 -4.58 -5.89
N SER A 39 -13.16 -5.22 -5.20
CA SER A 39 -13.41 -4.95 -3.78
C SER A 39 -13.50 -6.24 -2.97
N VAL A 40 -13.15 -6.13 -1.69
CA VAL A 40 -13.35 -7.17 -0.69
C VAL A 40 -13.86 -6.53 0.60
N THR A 41 -14.88 -7.13 1.20
CA THR A 41 -15.42 -6.70 2.48
C THR A 41 -15.36 -7.84 3.48
N THR A 42 -14.67 -7.60 4.60
CA THR A 42 -14.61 -8.48 5.78
C THR A 42 -15.65 -8.06 6.82
N ASP A 43 -15.62 -8.61 8.03
CA ASP A 43 -16.56 -8.20 9.07
C ASP A 43 -16.22 -6.80 9.61
N ASN A 44 -14.95 -6.38 9.57
CA ASN A 44 -14.52 -5.08 10.12
C ASN A 44 -13.96 -4.08 9.08
N ILE A 45 -13.27 -4.55 8.04
CA ILE A 45 -12.71 -3.69 6.99
C ILE A 45 -13.35 -3.98 5.63
N GLY A 46 -13.77 -2.93 4.95
CA GLY A 46 -13.99 -2.92 3.52
C GLY A 46 -12.80 -2.34 2.79
N LEU A 47 -12.47 -2.91 1.63
CA LEU A 47 -11.35 -2.52 0.80
C LEU A 47 -11.75 -2.49 -0.69
N LYS A 48 -11.27 -1.49 -1.41
CA LYS A 48 -11.50 -1.31 -2.84
C LYS A 48 -10.20 -0.91 -3.53
N VAL A 49 -9.85 -1.65 -4.57
CA VAL A 49 -8.77 -1.36 -5.51
C VAL A 49 -9.39 -0.94 -6.84
N THR A 50 -9.05 0.24 -7.33
CA THR A 50 -9.50 0.70 -8.65
C THR A 50 -8.36 0.56 -9.66
N ALA A 51 -8.63 -0.07 -10.79
CA ALA A 51 -7.69 -0.19 -11.90
C ALA A 51 -7.64 1.08 -12.77
N THR A 52 -8.45 2.09 -12.46
CA THR A 52 -8.47 3.37 -13.16
C THR A 52 -7.09 4.01 -13.07
N ASN A 53 -6.46 4.25 -14.22
CA ASN A 53 -5.13 4.86 -14.38
C ASN A 53 -3.91 4.01 -14.00
N GLN A 54 -4.06 2.72 -13.64
CA GLN A 54 -2.93 1.80 -13.34
C GLN A 54 -1.97 2.31 -12.25
N VAL A 55 -2.40 3.22 -11.38
CA VAL A 55 -1.62 3.73 -10.26
C VAL A 55 -1.81 2.79 -9.06
N PRO A 56 -0.78 2.49 -8.25
CA PRO A 56 -0.96 1.64 -7.08
C PRO A 56 -1.64 2.48 -5.98
N HIS A 57 -2.93 2.19 -5.76
CA HIS A 57 -3.74 2.84 -4.75
C HIS A 57 -4.90 1.95 -4.32
N PHE A 58 -5.43 2.22 -3.13
CA PHE A 58 -6.63 1.55 -2.64
C PHE A 58 -7.40 2.46 -1.69
N HIS A 59 -8.67 2.11 -1.48
CA HIS A 59 -9.54 2.70 -0.49
C HIS A 59 -9.85 1.66 0.58
N PHE A 60 -9.91 2.08 1.84
CA PHE A 60 -10.39 1.25 2.93
C PHE A 60 -11.35 2.02 3.84
N TRP A 61 -12.27 1.30 4.49
CA TRP A 61 -13.30 1.88 5.35
C TRP A 61 -13.75 0.88 6.42
N ASP A 62 -14.45 1.39 7.43
CA ASP A 62 -15.13 0.58 8.43
C ASP A 62 -16.34 -0.14 7.82
N ALA A 63 -16.28 -1.47 7.70
CA ALA A 63 -17.38 -2.26 7.15
C ALA A 63 -18.63 -2.29 8.04
N ASN A 64 -18.47 -2.00 9.34
CA ASN A 64 -19.56 -1.98 10.31
C ASN A 64 -20.26 -0.63 10.42
N ASP A 65 -19.78 0.40 9.71
CA ASP A 65 -20.37 1.71 9.79
C ASP A 65 -21.76 1.73 9.15
N SER A 66 -22.77 1.76 10.04
CA SER A 66 -24.18 1.81 9.67
C SER A 66 -24.60 3.14 9.02
N THR A 67 -23.77 4.18 9.10
CA THR A 67 -23.94 5.46 8.40
C THR A 67 -22.65 5.78 7.67
N PRO A 68 -22.50 5.41 6.38
CA PRO A 68 -21.22 5.40 5.69
C PRO A 68 -20.38 6.65 5.99
N GLY A 69 -19.32 6.45 6.77
CA GLY A 69 -18.35 7.46 7.14
C GLY A 69 -17.43 7.80 5.97
N ALA A 70 -16.20 8.20 6.30
CA ALA A 70 -15.19 8.45 5.29
C ALA A 70 -14.54 7.14 4.81
N ASP A 71 -14.43 6.97 3.49
CA ASP A 71 -13.46 6.05 2.90
C ASP A 71 -12.08 6.73 2.93
N TYR A 72 -11.06 6.01 3.38
CA TYR A 72 -9.68 6.48 3.36
C TYR A 72 -8.99 5.97 2.11
N HIS A 73 -8.51 6.89 1.29
CA HIS A 73 -7.80 6.62 0.06
C HIS A 73 -6.29 6.76 0.25
N VAL A 74 -5.59 5.65 0.06
CA VAL A 74 -4.12 5.55 0.11
C VAL A 74 -3.60 5.50 -1.31
N MET A 75 -2.82 6.51 -1.70
CA MET A 75 -2.18 6.59 -3.00
C MET A 75 -0.66 6.61 -2.84
N PHE A 76 0.03 5.61 -3.39
CA PHE A 76 1.48 5.56 -3.31
C PHE A 76 2.10 6.50 -4.35
N SER A 77 2.88 7.47 -3.88
CA SER A 77 3.26 8.63 -4.68
C SER A 77 4.65 8.46 -5.31
N LYS A 78 5.69 8.22 -4.50
CA LYS A 78 7.07 8.27 -4.98
C LYS A 78 8.12 7.67 -4.04
N PHE A 79 9.27 7.33 -4.62
CA PHE A 79 10.54 7.16 -3.90
C PHE A 79 11.53 8.27 -4.29
N PHE A 80 12.35 8.72 -3.35
CA PHE A 80 13.47 9.61 -3.64
C PHE A 80 14.55 9.54 -2.57
N GLU A 81 15.79 9.79 -2.98
CA GLU A 81 16.91 10.00 -2.07
C GLU A 81 16.91 11.46 -1.58
N ALA A 82 17.17 11.65 -0.29
CA ALA A 82 17.28 12.97 0.32
C ALA A 82 18.49 13.02 1.26
N ASN A 83 19.11 14.20 1.32
CA ASN A 83 20.08 14.53 2.36
C ASN A 83 19.31 14.92 3.63
N ASP A 84 19.59 14.18 4.70
CA ASP A 84 19.15 14.45 6.06
C ASP A 84 19.97 15.60 6.65
N THR A 85 19.46 16.82 6.52
CA THR A 85 20.25 18.05 6.73
C THR A 85 20.53 18.31 8.22
N ASP A 86 19.71 17.77 9.11
CA ASP A 86 19.87 17.88 10.56
C ASP A 86 20.25 16.56 11.26
N ASP A 87 20.60 15.52 10.49
CA ASP A 87 21.08 14.20 10.95
C ASP A 87 20.11 13.52 11.95
N ASP A 88 18.80 13.71 11.80
CA ASP A 88 17.79 13.16 12.71
C ASP A 88 17.12 11.86 12.22
N GLY A 89 17.46 11.46 10.98
CA GLY A 89 16.97 10.29 10.25
C GLY A 89 15.56 10.46 9.68
N THR A 90 14.93 11.62 9.84
CA THR A 90 13.52 11.89 9.51
C THR A 90 13.43 12.90 8.38
N TYR A 91 12.79 12.51 7.27
CA TYR A 91 12.55 13.46 6.20
C TYR A 91 11.57 14.57 6.62
N THR A 92 12.01 15.83 6.55
CA THR A 92 11.25 17.04 6.84
C THR A 92 11.20 17.95 5.62
N PRO A 93 10.04 18.07 4.94
CA PRO A 93 9.90 18.94 3.77
C PRO A 93 10.33 20.38 4.04
N GLY A 94 11.27 20.88 3.24
CA GLY A 94 11.79 22.25 3.34
C GLY A 94 12.97 22.44 4.30
N THR A 95 13.24 21.46 5.17
CA THR A 95 14.51 21.33 5.89
C THR A 95 15.47 20.50 5.05
N ASP A 96 15.04 19.29 4.68
CA ASP A 96 15.82 18.36 3.90
C ASP A 96 15.74 18.62 2.41
N GLN A 97 16.77 18.17 1.70
CA GLN A 97 16.92 18.39 0.27
C GLN A 97 16.94 17.07 -0.47
N ARG A 98 16.04 16.92 -1.44
CA ARG A 98 16.09 15.80 -2.38
C ARG A 98 17.39 15.85 -3.15
N VAL A 99 17.98 14.69 -3.43
CA VAL A 99 19.19 14.60 -4.23
C VAL A 99 18.88 14.85 -5.71
N TYR A 100 17.83 14.21 -6.23
CA TYR A 100 17.35 14.31 -7.61
C TYR A 100 15.81 14.37 -7.67
N ASP A 101 15.26 14.45 -8.88
CA ASP A 101 13.84 14.26 -9.12
C ASP A 101 13.37 12.85 -8.67
N PRO A 102 12.19 12.74 -8.07
CA PRO A 102 11.68 11.49 -7.52
C PRO A 102 11.29 10.46 -8.58
N LEU A 103 11.41 9.17 -8.23
CA LEU A 103 10.75 8.08 -8.92
C LEU A 103 9.24 8.15 -8.64
N THR A 104 8.48 8.65 -9.59
CA THR A 104 7.01 8.83 -9.45
C THR A 104 6.28 7.52 -9.74
N LEU A 105 5.71 6.90 -8.70
CA LEU A 105 5.07 5.58 -8.81
C LEU A 105 3.86 5.55 -9.75
N PRO A 106 2.99 6.59 -9.80
CA PRO A 106 1.91 6.66 -10.79
C PRO A 106 2.35 6.62 -12.26
N SER A 107 3.63 6.84 -12.57
CA SER A 107 4.14 6.86 -13.94
C SER A 107 4.66 5.51 -14.45
N LEU A 108 4.74 4.50 -13.57
CA LEU A 108 5.30 3.18 -13.89
C LEU A 108 4.23 2.23 -14.45
N GLY A 109 4.67 1.17 -15.14
CA GLY A 109 3.80 0.05 -15.47
C GLY A 109 3.57 -0.83 -14.25
N TRP A 110 2.30 -1.01 -13.86
CA TRP A 110 1.93 -1.85 -12.71
C TRP A 110 1.13 -3.08 -13.11
N GLU A 111 1.52 -4.22 -12.56
CA GLU A 111 0.77 -5.46 -12.59
C GLU A 111 0.03 -5.66 -11.26
N PHE A 112 -1.29 -5.79 -11.31
CA PHE A 112 -2.14 -6.10 -10.16
C PHE A 112 -2.44 -7.61 -10.13
N SER A 113 -2.17 -8.28 -9.00
CA SER A 113 -2.38 -9.73 -8.88
C SER A 113 -3.84 -10.15 -8.87
N GLY A 114 -4.76 -9.24 -8.52
CA GLY A 114 -6.09 -9.62 -8.04
C GLY A 114 -6.06 -10.06 -6.58
N PHE A 115 -7.24 -10.25 -5.99
CA PHE A 115 -7.37 -10.82 -4.65
C PHE A 115 -7.10 -12.33 -4.68
N GLU A 116 -6.19 -12.75 -3.83
CA GLU A 116 -5.86 -14.13 -3.54
C GLU A 116 -6.27 -14.48 -2.12
N THR A 117 -6.50 -15.76 -1.85
CA THR A 117 -6.91 -16.25 -0.53
C THR A 117 -6.04 -17.40 -0.08
N GLU A 118 -5.77 -17.47 1.23
CA GLU A 118 -5.08 -18.60 1.85
C GLU A 118 -5.90 -19.18 3.01
N GLY A 119 -5.72 -20.47 3.28
CA GLY A 119 -6.44 -21.20 4.33
C GLY A 119 -7.64 -22.02 3.81
N ASN A 120 -8.12 -22.97 4.62
CA ASN A 120 -9.40 -23.64 4.40
C ASN A 120 -10.07 -24.00 5.74
N PRO A 121 -11.04 -23.20 6.26
CA PRO A 121 -11.69 -22.04 5.61
C PRO A 121 -10.70 -20.87 5.38
N THR A 122 -11.08 -19.89 4.57
CA THR A 122 -10.22 -18.71 4.30
C THR A 122 -9.77 -18.07 5.61
N GLU A 123 -8.46 -17.90 5.75
CA GLU A 123 -7.79 -17.29 6.91
C GLU A 123 -7.16 -15.95 6.51
N LYS A 124 -6.75 -15.80 5.24
CA LYS A 124 -6.06 -14.60 4.77
C LYS A 124 -6.53 -14.19 3.39
N ILE A 125 -6.45 -12.88 3.14
CA ILE A 125 -6.70 -12.27 1.84
C ILE A 125 -5.49 -11.41 1.52
N HIS A 126 -4.95 -11.52 0.30
CA HIS A 126 -3.85 -10.67 -0.13
C HIS A 126 -3.94 -10.29 -1.59
N PHE A 127 -3.30 -9.17 -1.95
CA PHE A 127 -3.09 -8.75 -3.32
C PHE A 127 -1.80 -7.93 -3.40
N ASN A 128 -1.24 -7.78 -4.58
CA ASN A 128 -0.07 -6.94 -4.76
C ASN A 128 -0.09 -6.14 -6.06
N PHE A 129 0.63 -5.03 -6.02
CA PHE A 129 1.09 -4.29 -7.19
C PHE A 129 2.58 -4.60 -7.38
N THR A 130 2.97 -4.98 -8.59
CA THR A 130 4.38 -5.19 -8.94
C THR A 130 4.76 -4.33 -10.14
N SER A 131 5.93 -3.71 -10.08
CA SER A 131 6.54 -2.97 -11.19
C SER A 131 8.03 -3.31 -11.29
N THR A 132 8.52 -3.47 -12.52
CA THR A 132 9.95 -3.65 -12.82
C THR A 132 10.30 -2.74 -13.97
N GLU A 133 11.11 -1.72 -13.70
CA GLU A 133 11.41 -0.64 -14.63
C GLU A 133 12.87 -0.21 -14.52
N THR A 134 13.45 0.29 -15.62
CA THR A 134 14.72 1.01 -15.57
C THR A 134 14.44 2.48 -15.27
N PHE A 135 14.97 2.98 -14.16
CA PHE A 135 14.87 4.37 -13.75
C PHE A 135 16.22 5.07 -13.87
N THR A 136 16.20 6.35 -14.23
CA THR A 136 17.39 7.20 -14.17
C THR A 136 16.96 8.50 -13.49
N PRO A 137 17.48 8.81 -12.29
CA PRO A 137 17.19 10.07 -11.63
C PRO A 137 17.42 11.24 -12.58
N GLN A 138 16.52 12.23 -12.56
CA GLN A 138 16.61 13.42 -13.40
C GLN A 138 16.86 14.66 -12.53
N GLY A 139 17.20 15.77 -13.17
CA GLY A 139 17.42 17.04 -12.49
C GLY A 139 18.88 17.28 -12.07
N PRO A 140 19.24 18.52 -11.71
CA PRO A 140 20.56 18.83 -11.20
C PRO A 140 20.72 18.23 -9.78
N PRO A 141 21.88 17.65 -9.44
CA PRO A 141 22.14 17.25 -8.07
C PRO A 141 22.12 18.48 -7.17
N THR A 142 21.49 18.37 -6.00
CA THR A 142 21.46 19.45 -4.99
C THR A 142 22.80 19.62 -4.27
N LEU A 143 23.62 18.57 -4.27
CA LEU A 143 24.97 18.57 -3.69
C LEU A 143 26.05 18.64 -4.79
N ALA A 144 27.21 19.21 -4.45
CA ALA A 144 28.27 19.44 -5.41
C ALA A 144 29.03 18.13 -5.73
N ASP A 145 29.07 17.78 -7.01
CA ASP A 145 30.09 16.92 -7.64
C ASP A 145 29.96 15.39 -7.44
N THR A 146 28.92 14.77 -8.00
CA THR A 146 28.78 13.29 -8.09
C THR A 146 28.77 12.72 -9.51
N GLY A 147 28.95 13.56 -10.53
CA GLY A 147 28.78 13.14 -11.91
C GLY A 147 27.30 12.96 -12.30
N PRO A 148 27.01 12.45 -13.51
CA PRO A 148 25.64 12.23 -13.94
C PRO A 148 24.99 11.08 -13.16
N PRO A 149 23.67 11.13 -12.91
CA PRO A 149 22.95 10.03 -12.26
C PRO A 149 23.07 8.76 -13.10
N THR A 150 23.27 7.63 -12.42
CA THR A 150 23.34 6.30 -13.04
C THR A 150 21.94 5.73 -13.23
N SER A 151 21.72 5.01 -14.33
CA SER A 151 20.49 4.23 -14.52
C SER A 151 20.49 3.01 -13.60
N MET A 152 19.37 2.73 -12.96
CA MET A 152 19.16 1.58 -12.09
C MET A 152 17.93 0.78 -12.54
N ASP A 153 18.04 -0.55 -12.47
CA ASP A 153 16.93 -1.45 -12.72
C ASP A 153 16.24 -1.72 -11.39
N ILE A 154 15.01 -1.21 -11.23
CA ILE A 154 14.28 -1.24 -9.97
C ILE A 154 13.14 -2.24 -10.07
N THR A 155 12.96 -3.04 -9.01
CA THR A 155 11.73 -3.80 -8.79
C THR A 155 11.05 -3.32 -7.53
N ILE A 156 9.76 -3.00 -7.65
CA ILE A 156 8.91 -2.57 -6.53
C ILE A 156 7.74 -3.53 -6.43
N LYS A 157 7.50 -4.04 -5.23
CA LYS A 157 6.28 -4.77 -4.91
C LYS A 157 5.62 -4.17 -3.68
N ILE A 158 4.34 -3.88 -3.80
CA ILE A 158 3.49 -3.44 -2.70
C ILE A 158 2.47 -4.55 -2.46
N LEU A 159 2.62 -5.29 -1.36
CA LEU A 159 1.79 -6.44 -1.01
C LEU A 159 0.87 -6.06 0.14
N VAL A 160 -0.43 -6.02 -0.10
CA VAL A 160 -1.41 -5.78 0.95
C VAL A 160 -1.99 -7.11 1.40
N HIS A 161 -2.06 -7.33 2.71
CA HIS A 161 -2.64 -8.55 3.27
C HIS A 161 -3.49 -8.28 4.52
N ILE A 162 -4.60 -9.01 4.61
CA ILE A 162 -5.56 -8.99 5.71
C ILE A 162 -5.56 -10.40 6.33
N ASP A 163 -5.31 -10.47 7.64
CA ASP A 163 -5.50 -11.69 8.42
C ASP A 163 -6.92 -11.67 8.97
N LEU A 164 -7.75 -12.66 8.61
CA LEU A 164 -9.15 -12.71 9.03
C LEU A 164 -9.33 -13.01 10.53
N ALA A 165 -8.26 -13.34 11.25
CA ALA A 165 -8.28 -13.37 12.70
C ALA A 165 -8.15 -11.96 13.35
N ASN A 166 -7.74 -10.96 12.57
CA ASN A 166 -7.54 -9.56 12.98
C ASN A 166 -7.95 -8.62 11.82
N ASP A 167 -9.19 -8.76 11.35
CA ASP A 167 -9.69 -8.12 10.12
C ASP A 167 -10.07 -6.64 10.31
N ASN A 168 -9.76 -6.05 11.47
CA ASN A 168 -9.78 -4.61 11.70
C ASN A 168 -8.45 -3.92 11.32
N GLU A 169 -7.46 -4.70 10.85
CA GLU A 169 -6.17 -4.22 10.38
C GLU A 169 -5.79 -4.88 9.05
N MET A 170 -4.98 -4.17 8.28
CA MET A 170 -4.28 -4.68 7.12
C MET A 170 -2.83 -4.23 7.14
N LYS A 171 -1.95 -5.07 6.62
CA LYS A 171 -0.56 -4.69 6.37
C LYS A 171 -0.37 -4.37 4.90
N PHE A 172 0.53 -3.43 4.61
CA PHE A 172 1.00 -3.21 3.25
C PHE A 172 2.53 -3.27 3.21
N ASP A 173 3.06 -4.39 2.75
CA ASP A 173 4.48 -4.62 2.68
C ASP A 173 5.07 -3.92 1.46
N ILE A 174 6.18 -3.21 1.66
CA ILE A 174 6.96 -2.56 0.63
C ILE A 174 8.22 -3.39 0.43
N MET A 175 8.41 -3.87 -0.79
CA MET A 175 9.64 -4.51 -1.24
C MET A 175 10.24 -3.65 -2.34
N LEU A 176 11.52 -3.29 -2.18
CA LEU A 176 12.27 -2.52 -3.16
C LEU A 176 13.60 -3.22 -3.41
N ASP A 177 13.93 -3.44 -4.67
CA ASP A 177 15.20 -4.01 -5.10
C ASP A 177 15.83 -3.17 -6.20
N GLY A 178 17.16 -3.14 -6.25
CA GLY A 178 17.93 -2.45 -7.28
C GLY A 178 18.11 -0.94 -7.08
N TRP A 179 17.87 -0.40 -5.88
CA TRP A 179 18.19 1.00 -5.58
C TRP A 179 19.71 1.22 -5.55
N ASP A 180 20.19 2.17 -6.36
CA ASP A 180 21.60 2.59 -6.44
C ASP A 180 21.75 3.96 -5.77
N TRP A 181 22.50 4.00 -4.66
CA TRP A 181 22.63 5.20 -3.84
C TRP A 181 23.55 6.23 -4.49
N THR A 182 23.17 7.50 -4.42
CA THR A 182 24.03 8.60 -4.84
C THR A 182 25.05 8.94 -3.77
N TYR A 183 24.62 8.98 -2.50
CA TYR A 183 25.46 9.28 -1.35
C TYR A 183 25.30 8.27 -0.22
N ASP A 184 26.42 7.95 0.44
CA ASP A 184 26.48 7.01 1.56
C ASP A 184 25.77 7.54 2.83
N ASP A 185 25.57 8.85 2.94
CA ASP A 185 24.95 9.54 4.08
C ASP A 185 23.49 9.98 3.82
N SER A 186 22.92 9.62 2.67
CA SER A 186 21.52 9.96 2.36
C SER A 186 20.53 8.97 2.97
N ILE A 187 19.29 9.41 3.07
CA ILE A 187 18.13 8.58 3.38
C ILE A 187 17.32 8.31 2.11
N LEU A 188 16.68 7.14 2.04
CA LEU A 188 15.67 6.84 1.05
C LEU A 188 14.30 7.17 1.63
N VAL A 189 13.49 7.93 0.91
CA VAL A 189 12.16 8.34 1.35
C VAL A 189 11.10 7.70 0.46
N PHE A 190 10.20 6.94 1.07
CA PHE A 190 8.94 6.52 0.47
C PHE A 190 7.83 7.48 0.89
N GLN A 191 7.16 8.07 -0.09
CA GLN A 191 6.02 8.95 0.14
C GLN A 191 4.74 8.33 -0.42
N PHE A 192 3.68 8.42 0.37
CA PHE A 192 2.31 8.18 -0.07
C PHE A 192 1.38 9.20 0.59
N THR A 193 0.18 9.33 0.02
CA THR A 193 -0.81 10.32 0.45
C THR A 193 -2.05 9.60 0.98
N ILE A 194 -2.55 10.06 2.13
CA ILE A 194 -3.81 9.62 2.71
C ILE A 194 -4.83 10.74 2.53
N SER A 195 -6.01 10.40 2.02
CA SER A 195 -7.11 11.34 1.76
C SER A 195 -8.45 10.75 2.17
N GLU A 196 -9.43 11.60 2.44
CA GLU A 196 -10.80 11.18 2.74
C GLU A 196 -11.71 11.36 1.53
N SER A 197 -12.67 10.46 1.38
CA SER A 197 -13.74 10.57 0.37
C SER A 197 -15.06 9.99 0.86
N GLN A 198 -16.14 10.33 0.16
CA GLN A 198 -17.41 9.65 0.36
C GLN A 198 -17.33 8.22 -0.16
N HIS A 199 -18.13 7.34 0.44
CA HIS A 199 -18.16 5.94 0.03
C HIS A 199 -18.46 5.77 -1.46
N GLY A 200 -17.60 5.02 -2.15
CA GLY A 200 -17.73 4.73 -3.57
C GLY A 200 -17.10 5.74 -4.53
N GLU A 201 -16.52 6.84 -4.04
CA GLU A 201 -15.72 7.76 -4.86
C GLU A 201 -14.46 7.07 -5.41
N GLU A 202 -14.03 7.46 -6.61
CA GLU A 202 -12.83 6.88 -7.24
C GLU A 202 -11.53 7.44 -6.65
N ASN A 203 -11.55 8.70 -6.20
CA ASN A 203 -10.39 9.42 -5.70
C ASN A 203 -10.69 10.05 -4.34
N GLY A 204 -9.63 10.28 -3.58
CA GLY A 204 -9.67 11.17 -2.41
C GLY A 204 -10.15 12.57 -2.77
N THR A 205 -11.00 13.14 -1.93
CA THR A 205 -11.66 14.44 -2.18
C THR A 205 -11.34 15.50 -1.14
N ALA A 206 -10.78 15.10 0.00
CA ALA A 206 -10.42 15.99 1.09
C ALA A 206 -9.19 15.47 1.86
N GLU A 207 -8.59 16.36 2.65
CA GLU A 207 -7.63 15.99 3.69
C GLU A 207 -8.33 15.17 4.78
N PRO A 208 -7.63 14.19 5.40
CA PRO A 208 -8.22 13.44 6.50
C PRO A 208 -8.51 14.30 7.72
N THR A 209 -9.64 14.03 8.36
CA THR A 209 -10.08 14.73 9.55
C THR A 209 -9.16 14.38 10.73
N ASN A 210 -8.72 15.38 11.51
CA ASN A 210 -7.89 15.18 12.70
C ASN A 210 -6.58 14.39 12.48
N PHE A 211 -5.95 14.53 11.30
CA PHE A 211 -4.66 13.88 11.06
C PHE A 211 -3.61 14.30 12.09
N GLN A 212 -3.06 13.34 12.82
CA GLN A 212 -2.01 13.54 13.82
C GLN A 212 -1.01 12.40 13.71
N GLY A 213 0.27 12.68 13.95
CA GLY A 213 1.30 11.65 13.93
C GLY A 213 2.46 11.95 14.87
N GLN A 214 2.95 10.93 15.56
CA GLN A 214 4.20 10.99 16.32
C GLN A 214 4.89 9.63 16.39
N ASN A 215 6.21 9.62 16.20
CA ASN A 215 7.07 8.44 16.36
C ASN A 215 6.59 7.23 15.54
N GLY A 216 6.03 7.49 14.36
CA GLY A 216 5.55 6.44 13.46
C GLY A 216 4.15 5.91 13.72
N ASN A 217 3.40 6.51 14.63
CA ASN A 217 1.98 6.21 14.79
C ASN A 217 1.18 7.41 14.31
N PHE A 218 0.21 7.16 13.43
CA PHE A 218 -0.65 8.18 12.85
C PHE A 218 -2.10 7.83 13.11
N THR A 219 -2.92 8.85 13.39
CA THR A 219 -4.37 8.73 13.57
C THR A 219 -5.06 9.75 12.68
N PHE A 220 -6.15 9.34 12.03
CA PHE A 220 -6.93 10.19 11.14
C PHE A 220 -8.36 9.66 11.03
N GLY A 221 -9.34 10.53 11.27
CA GLY A 221 -10.75 10.13 11.39
C GLY A 221 -10.92 9.05 12.46
N ASN A 222 -11.42 7.89 12.02
CA ASN A 222 -11.57 6.65 12.79
C ASN A 222 -10.55 5.58 12.32
N ALA A 223 -9.44 5.98 11.73
CA ALA A 223 -8.41 5.10 11.22
C ALA A 223 -7.05 5.46 11.80
N TYR A 224 -6.13 4.51 11.71
CA TYR A 224 -4.76 4.68 12.17
C TYR A 224 -3.78 3.99 11.24
N MET A 225 -2.52 4.36 11.43
CA MET A 225 -1.39 3.72 10.81
C MET A 225 -0.28 3.53 11.84
N GLU A 226 0.34 2.35 11.83
CA GLU A 226 1.54 2.05 12.61
C GLU A 226 2.71 1.72 11.68
N THR A 227 3.87 2.25 12.01
CA THR A 227 5.12 2.05 11.28
C THR A 227 6.14 1.40 12.22
N ALA A 228 6.83 0.36 11.74
CA ALA A 228 7.94 -0.20 12.49
C ALA A 228 9.13 0.76 12.42
N GLN A 229 9.86 0.93 13.52
CA GLN A 229 11.05 1.79 13.58
C GLN A 229 12.29 1.16 12.91
N THR A 230 12.12 -0.03 12.34
CA THR A 230 13.16 -0.76 11.64
C THR A 230 12.60 -1.48 10.43
N ALA A 231 13.41 -1.60 9.38
CA ALA A 231 13.14 -2.43 8.21
C ALA A 231 14.19 -3.54 8.10
N THR A 232 13.93 -4.50 7.22
CA THR A 232 14.92 -5.54 6.86
C THR A 232 15.53 -5.18 5.51
N ALA A 233 16.86 -5.12 5.45
CA ALA A 233 17.61 -5.02 4.21
C ALA A 233 18.37 -6.33 3.94
N GLY A 234 18.64 -6.61 2.67
CA GLY A 234 19.42 -7.74 2.21
C GLY A 234 18.62 -9.01 1.99
N ASN A 235 19.34 -10.05 1.57
CA ASN A 235 18.73 -11.32 1.22
C ASN A 235 18.42 -12.19 2.45
N GLU A 236 17.57 -13.20 2.26
CA GLU A 236 17.12 -14.13 3.31
C GLU A 236 18.25 -14.80 4.11
N THR A 237 19.45 -14.92 3.53
CA THR A 237 20.58 -15.61 4.15
C THR A 237 21.47 -14.69 4.98
N ALA A 238 21.36 -13.37 4.80
CA ALA A 238 22.13 -12.37 5.52
C ALA A 238 21.32 -11.07 5.72
N PRO A 239 20.17 -11.14 6.43
CA PRO A 239 19.35 -9.96 6.66
C PRO A 239 20.08 -8.96 7.57
N GLN A 240 19.92 -7.69 7.27
CA GLN A 240 20.37 -6.56 8.03
C GLN A 240 19.16 -5.81 8.56
N THR A 241 19.23 -5.32 9.79
CA THR A 241 18.19 -4.44 10.34
C THR A 241 18.64 -3.00 10.14
N ILE A 242 17.78 -2.21 9.51
CA ILE A 242 18.04 -0.79 9.27
C ILE A 242 17.03 0.08 10.01
N GLN A 243 17.41 1.30 10.36
CA GLN A 243 16.54 2.29 10.99
C GLN A 243 15.49 2.85 10.03
N VAL A 244 14.30 3.08 10.58
CA VAL A 244 13.19 3.73 9.92
C VAL A 244 12.66 4.86 10.78
N ARG A 245 12.36 5.99 10.16
CA ARG A 245 11.64 7.11 10.76
C ARG A 245 10.48 7.50 9.87
N ALA A 246 9.42 7.98 10.49
CA ALA A 246 8.23 8.40 9.77
C ALA A 246 7.78 9.78 10.23
N SER A 247 7.39 10.60 9.27
CA SER A 247 6.87 11.95 9.46
C SER A 247 5.66 12.16 8.55
N HIS A 248 5.01 13.31 8.70
CA HIS A 248 3.92 13.71 7.81
C HIS A 248 4.00 15.20 7.51
N GLY A 249 3.27 15.62 6.48
CA GLY A 249 3.12 17.02 6.12
C GLY A 249 2.13 17.20 4.99
N SER A 250 1.85 18.46 4.65
CA SER A 250 0.91 18.80 3.59
C SER A 250 1.29 18.13 2.26
N SER A 251 0.28 17.70 1.50
CA SER A 251 0.47 17.19 0.15
C SER A 251 1.20 18.18 -0.76
N GLU A 252 1.90 17.65 -1.76
CA GLU A 252 2.47 18.49 -2.80
C GLU A 252 1.38 19.13 -3.66
N ALA A 253 1.72 20.24 -4.33
CA ALA A 253 0.78 20.97 -5.16
C ALA A 253 0.12 20.07 -6.21
N GLY A 254 -1.21 19.91 -6.13
CA GLY A 254 -1.99 19.09 -7.05
C GLY A 254 -2.39 17.71 -6.50
N GLU A 255 -1.87 17.31 -5.34
CA GLU A 255 -2.33 16.14 -4.60
C GLU A 255 -3.33 16.56 -3.51
N THR A 256 -4.38 15.76 -3.29
CA THR A 256 -5.34 15.97 -2.18
C THR A 256 -5.00 15.00 -1.06
N GLY A 257 -4.84 15.49 0.18
CA GLY A 257 -4.58 14.64 1.34
C GLY A 257 -3.41 15.10 2.20
N GLU A 258 -3.03 14.26 3.16
CA GLU A 258 -1.82 14.39 3.97
C GLU A 258 -0.75 13.44 3.45
N SER A 259 0.47 13.94 3.27
CA SER A 259 1.61 13.10 2.91
C SER A 259 2.17 12.42 4.14
N VAL A 260 2.45 11.13 4.02
CA VAL A 260 3.27 10.38 4.98
C VAL A 260 4.61 10.08 4.31
N TYR A 261 5.69 10.34 5.03
CA TYR A 261 7.05 10.06 4.59
C TYR A 261 7.64 8.97 5.47
N ILE A 262 8.12 7.89 4.86
CA ILE A 262 8.89 6.84 5.53
C ILE A 262 10.33 6.94 5.05
N ALA A 263 11.23 7.32 5.95
CA ALA A 263 12.65 7.45 5.71
C ALA A 263 13.40 6.20 6.18
N PHE A 264 14.23 5.65 5.30
CA PHE A 264 15.10 4.51 5.55
C PHE A 264 16.56 4.98 5.53
N GLU A 265 17.36 4.55 6.50
CA GLU A 265 18.82 4.77 6.43
C GLU A 265 19.44 3.99 5.26
N ASN A 266 20.64 4.40 4.85
CA ASN A 266 21.36 3.77 3.74
C ASN A 266 21.57 2.26 3.99
N PHE A 267 21.07 1.45 3.07
CA PHE A 267 21.17 -0.01 3.10
C PHE A 267 22.07 -0.59 2.00
N GLY A 268 22.84 0.26 1.31
CA GLY A 268 23.69 -0.12 0.19
C GLY A 268 22.92 -0.76 -0.96
N ASN A 269 23.54 -1.71 -1.64
CA ASN A 269 22.98 -2.37 -2.84
C ASN A 269 22.12 -3.59 -2.49
N GLU A 270 21.51 -3.58 -1.31
CA GLU A 270 20.69 -4.67 -0.80
C GLU A 270 19.20 -4.39 -1.07
N SER A 271 18.37 -5.44 -1.08
CA SER A 271 16.91 -5.29 -1.20
C SER A 271 16.31 -4.82 0.13
N LEU A 272 15.28 -3.98 0.08
CA LEU A 272 14.51 -3.50 1.24
C LEU A 272 13.18 -4.26 1.38
N TYR A 273 12.81 -4.60 2.63
CA TYR A 273 11.51 -5.12 3.02
C TYR A 273 10.99 -4.37 4.26
N TYR A 274 9.74 -3.90 4.20
CA TYR A 274 9.12 -3.12 5.27
C TYR A 274 7.59 -3.31 5.34
N ASP A 275 7.00 -3.48 6.53
CA ASP A 275 5.60 -3.92 6.72
C ASP A 275 4.72 -3.00 7.61
N PRO A 276 4.39 -1.77 7.16
CA PRO A 276 3.39 -0.92 7.81
C PRO A 276 2.03 -1.57 8.03
N THR A 277 1.33 -1.10 9.06
CA THR A 277 -0.05 -1.50 9.37
C THR A 277 -0.99 -0.31 9.21
N LEU A 278 -2.17 -0.55 8.64
CA LEU A 278 -3.31 0.37 8.59
C LEU A 278 -4.49 -0.31 9.26
N GLY A 279 -5.28 0.43 10.03
CA GLY A 279 -6.44 -0.12 10.69
C GLY A 279 -7.57 0.87 10.86
N ILE A 280 -8.73 0.33 11.22
CA ILE A 280 -9.89 1.09 11.66
C ILE A 280 -9.97 0.98 13.18
N GLU A 281 -10.14 2.10 13.86
CA GLU A 281 -10.43 2.13 15.28
C GLU A 281 -11.81 1.49 15.51
N SER A 282 -11.84 0.27 16.03
CA SER A 282 -13.10 -0.31 16.51
C SER A 282 -13.53 0.43 17.78
N ASP A 283 -14.84 0.73 17.89
CA ASP A 283 -15.47 1.30 19.09
C ASP A 283 -15.13 0.46 20.34
N GLY A 284 -14.02 0.80 20.99
CA GLY A 284 -13.43 -0.01 22.06
C GLY A 284 -11.92 0.11 22.23
N PHE A 285 -11.18 0.60 21.23
CA PHE A 285 -9.72 0.73 21.30
C PHE A 285 -9.25 2.15 21.66
N THR A 286 -9.61 2.65 22.84
CA THR A 286 -8.93 3.82 23.43
C THR A 286 -7.65 3.35 24.11
N GLY A 287 -6.61 3.06 23.35
CA GLY A 287 -5.36 2.60 23.94
C GLY A 287 -4.26 2.45 22.91
N ILE A 288 -3.47 3.52 22.78
CA ILE A 288 -2.08 3.46 22.28
C ILE A 288 -1.44 2.21 22.89
N ILE A 289 -1.15 1.20 22.07
CA ILE A 289 -0.56 -0.05 22.53
C ILE A 289 0.82 0.28 23.12
N ASP A 290 1.03 -0.10 24.38
CA ASP A 290 2.31 0.07 25.08
C ASP A 290 3.43 -0.64 24.29
N TYR A 291 4.47 0.13 23.96
CA TYR A 291 5.65 -0.21 23.17
C TYR A 291 6.31 -1.56 23.57
N ASN A 292 6.21 -1.96 24.83
CA ASN A 292 6.76 -3.25 25.28
C ASN A 292 5.97 -4.48 24.79
N THR A 293 4.71 -4.30 24.41
CA THR A 293 3.83 -5.37 23.90
C THR A 293 4.03 -5.57 22.39
N LEU A 294 4.21 -4.47 21.65
CA LEU A 294 4.45 -4.47 20.20
C LEU A 294 5.81 -5.09 19.82
N LEU A 295 6.86 -4.84 20.61
CA LEU A 295 8.21 -5.40 20.39
C LEU A 295 8.24 -6.94 20.50
N ILE A 296 7.36 -7.53 21.30
CA ILE A 296 7.22 -8.99 21.44
C ILE A 296 6.44 -9.58 20.26
N ILE A 297 5.45 -8.85 19.73
CA ILE A 297 4.62 -9.29 18.61
C ILE A 297 5.39 -9.17 17.29
N ALA A 298 6.04 -8.04 17.02
CA ALA A 298 6.83 -7.82 15.82
C ALA A 298 8.07 -8.73 15.76
N GLY A 299 8.82 -8.87 16.86
CA GLY A 299 9.97 -9.80 16.91
C GLY A 299 9.58 -11.28 16.87
N GLY A 300 8.41 -11.65 17.40
CA GLY A 300 7.93 -13.03 17.44
C GLY A 300 7.32 -13.50 16.12
N ALA A 301 6.54 -12.64 15.46
CA ALA A 301 5.86 -12.98 14.21
C ALA A 301 6.83 -13.21 13.05
N THR A 302 7.87 -12.37 12.90
CA THR A 302 8.86 -12.51 11.82
C THR A 302 9.66 -13.80 11.95
N VAL A 303 10.02 -14.20 13.18
CA VAL A 303 10.72 -15.47 13.43
C VAL A 303 9.81 -16.67 13.14
N ILE A 304 8.52 -16.61 13.46
CA ILE A 304 7.57 -17.70 13.19
C ILE A 304 7.27 -17.84 11.69
N VAL A 305 7.12 -16.72 10.97
CA VAL A 305 6.91 -16.73 9.52
C VAL A 305 8.14 -17.30 8.80
N LEU A 306 9.35 -16.90 9.20
CA LEU A 306 10.60 -17.46 8.65
C LEU A 306 10.76 -18.96 8.96
N ILE A 307 10.43 -19.41 10.18
CA ILE A 307 10.45 -20.83 10.54
C ILE A 307 9.40 -21.62 9.74
N ALA A 308 8.19 -21.08 9.55
CA ALA A 308 7.13 -21.73 8.80
C ALA A 308 7.47 -21.87 7.31
N ILE A 309 8.10 -20.84 6.71
CA ILE A 309 8.58 -20.88 5.33
C ILE A 309 9.72 -21.92 5.18
N VAL A 310 10.71 -21.92 6.08
CA VAL A 310 11.81 -22.90 6.08
C VAL A 310 11.33 -24.35 6.26
N LEU A 311 10.32 -24.57 7.10
CA LEU A 311 9.73 -25.91 7.29
C LEU A 311 8.89 -26.36 6.09
N LYS A 312 8.22 -25.43 5.39
CA LYS A 312 7.45 -25.72 4.17
C LYS A 312 8.36 -26.05 2.98
N MET A 313 9.56 -25.47 2.92
CA MET A 313 10.55 -25.72 1.86
C MET A 313 11.45 -26.96 2.09
N ARG A 314 11.39 -27.58 3.27
CA ARG A 314 12.15 -28.80 3.60
C ARG A 314 11.39 -30.11 3.36
N LYS A 315 10.17 -30.05 2.83
CA LYS A 315 9.42 -31.20 2.31
C LYS A 315 9.41 -31.17 0.79
#